data_AF-A0A7S4AA62-F1
#
_entry.id   AF-A0A7S4AA62-F1
#
_cell.length_a   1.000
_cell.length_b   1.000
_cell.length_c   1.000
_cell.angle_alpha   90.00
_cell.angle_beta   90.00
_cell.angle_gamma   90.00
#
_symmetry.space_group_name_H-M   'P 1'
#
loop_
_entity.id
_entity.type
_entity.pdbx_description
1 polymer ?
#
loop_
_entity_poly.entity_id
_entity_poly.type
_entity_poly.pdbx_seq_one_letter_code
_entity_poly.pdbx_strand_id
1 'polypeptide(L)'
;LLQGYSPTQIVVLTPYLGQLSQITRLMRRELQNVDAYISEKDLDEFEGEDHDELAGAKAIIAGNNVRCSSVDNYQGEESDIVIASLVRCNKYGSIGFLKEPQRVNVLLSRARLGMFIVGSYKTLLKSSGGKKTWSGLYEMMTERGQIKRGFPTVCQIHPDDPPAELC
;
A
#
# COMPACT_ATOMS: atom_id res chain seq x y z
N LEU A 1 -14.62 6.38 -8.18
CA LEU A 1 -13.21 6.31 -8.64
C LEU A 1 -13.19 6.57 -10.13
N LEU A 2 -12.39 7.54 -10.57
CA LEU A 2 -12.52 8.20 -11.88
C LEU A 2 -11.95 7.40 -13.08
N GLN A 3 -11.38 6.21 -12.87
CA GLN A 3 -10.79 5.38 -13.93
C GLN A 3 -11.55 4.07 -14.22
N GLY A 4 -12.78 3.93 -13.74
CA GLY A 4 -13.63 2.75 -14.01
C GLY A 4 -13.39 1.52 -13.12
N TYR A 5 -12.42 1.57 -12.21
CA TYR A 5 -12.21 0.54 -11.20
C TYR A 5 -13.14 0.74 -10.00
N SER A 6 -13.81 -0.33 -9.58
CA SER A 6 -14.52 -0.39 -8.29
C SER A 6 -13.51 -0.40 -7.14
N PRO A 7 -13.77 0.26 -5.99
CA PRO A 7 -12.92 0.16 -4.81
C PRO A 7 -12.65 -1.28 -4.36
N THR A 8 -13.59 -2.19 -4.62
CA THR A 8 -13.44 -3.62 -4.31
C THR A 8 -12.34 -4.31 -5.12
N GLN A 9 -11.88 -3.69 -6.22
CA GLN A 9 -10.78 -4.16 -7.05
C GLN A 9 -9.41 -3.63 -6.58
N ILE A 10 -9.41 -2.79 -5.54
CA ILE A 10 -8.22 -2.13 -5.00
C ILE A 10 -7.95 -2.66 -3.59
N VAL A 11 -6.69 -3.00 -3.34
CA VAL A 11 -6.20 -3.31 -2.00
C VAL A 11 -5.01 -2.43 -1.65
N VAL A 12 -4.99 -1.94 -0.40
CA VAL A 12 -3.83 -1.29 0.20
C VAL A 12 -3.11 -2.30 1.09
N LEU A 13 -1.84 -2.57 0.77
CA LEU A 13 -1.01 -3.51 1.50
C LEU A 13 0.11 -2.77 2.23
N THR A 14 0.38 -3.20 3.46
CA THR A 14 1.49 -2.71 4.25
C THR A 14 2.12 -3.82 5.08
N PRO A 15 3.44 -3.87 5.25
CA PRO A 15 4.11 -4.88 6.06
C PRO A 15 4.08 -4.58 7.57
N TYR A 16 3.52 -3.44 7.99
CA TYR A 16 3.50 -3.02 9.40
C TYR A 16 2.09 -2.70 9.87
N LEU A 17 1.69 -3.30 11.00
CA LEU A 17 0.38 -3.12 11.61
C LEU A 17 0.11 -1.68 12.04
N GLY A 18 1.11 -0.99 12.61
CA GLY A 18 0.96 0.42 12.96
C GLY A 18 0.60 1.27 11.73
N GLN A 19 1.17 0.97 10.56
CA GLN A 19 0.79 1.65 9.32
C GLN A 19 -0.60 1.23 8.84
N LEU A 20 -0.98 -0.04 8.98
CA LEU A 20 -2.29 -0.54 8.61
C LEU A 20 -3.38 0.22 9.38
N SER A 21 -3.19 0.38 10.70
CA SER A 21 -4.06 1.18 11.56
C SER A 21 -4.15 2.63 11.08
N GLN A 22 -3.01 3.28 10.84
CA GLN A 22 -2.99 4.68 10.39
C GLN A 22 -3.66 4.89 9.03
N ILE A 23 -3.35 4.05 8.04
CA ILE A 23 -3.96 4.14 6.70
C ILE A 23 -5.47 3.95 6.82
N THR A 24 -5.91 2.94 7.56
CA THR A 24 -7.34 2.66 7.71
C THR A 24 -8.04 3.85 8.37
N ARG A 25 -7.54 4.34 9.50
CA ARG A 25 -8.10 5.54 10.18
C ARG A 25 -8.19 6.74 9.25
N LEU A 26 -7.12 7.03 8.51
CA LEU A 26 -7.08 8.17 7.59
C LEU A 26 -8.07 8.01 6.44
N MET A 27 -8.15 6.83 5.84
CA MET A 27 -9.11 6.58 4.75
C MET A 27 -10.55 6.76 5.24
N ARG A 28 -10.90 6.22 6.41
CA ARG A 28 -12.24 6.36 6.99
C ARG A 28 -12.60 7.81 7.33
N ARG A 29 -11.62 8.62 7.74
CA ARG A 29 -11.84 10.01 8.14
C ARG A 29 -11.88 10.98 6.95
N GLU A 30 -10.97 10.80 5.99
CA GLU A 30 -10.71 11.79 4.95
C GLU A 30 -11.46 11.50 3.63
N LEU A 31 -11.89 10.26 3.39
CA LEU A 31 -12.55 9.90 2.13
C LEU A 31 -14.08 9.93 2.26
N GLN A 32 -14.72 10.91 1.63
CA GLN A 32 -16.16 11.13 1.73
C GLN A 32 -17.04 10.06 1.06
N ASN A 33 -16.49 9.27 0.13
CA ASN A 33 -17.27 8.35 -0.74
C ASN A 33 -16.69 6.93 -0.84
N VAL A 34 -15.62 6.65 -0.08
CA VAL A 34 -14.92 5.38 -0.08
C VAL A 34 -14.55 5.07 1.37
N ASP A 35 -15.02 3.94 1.89
CA ASP A 35 -14.64 3.49 3.22
C ASP A 35 -13.45 2.51 3.14
N ALA A 36 -12.80 2.25 4.27
CA ALA A 36 -11.77 1.24 4.39
C ALA A 36 -12.31 0.00 5.11
N TYR A 37 -12.00 -1.17 4.57
CA TYR A 37 -12.35 -2.47 5.12
C TYR A 37 -11.11 -3.21 5.61
N ILE A 38 -11.20 -3.82 6.79
CA ILE A 38 -10.17 -4.71 7.36
C ILE A 38 -10.79 -6.11 7.56
N SER A 39 -10.04 -7.17 7.20
CA SER A 39 -10.49 -8.55 7.42
C SER A 39 -10.49 -8.93 8.90
N GLU A 40 -11.28 -9.94 9.29
CA GLU A 40 -11.26 -10.43 10.68
C GLU A 40 -9.86 -10.86 11.11
N LYS A 41 -9.14 -11.57 10.24
CA LYS A 41 -7.76 -11.99 10.47
C LYS A 41 -6.80 -10.83 10.72
N ASP A 42 -6.96 -9.73 9.98
CA ASP A 42 -6.17 -8.51 10.17
C ASP A 42 -6.56 -7.76 11.44
N LEU A 43 -7.84 -7.76 11.81
CA LEU A 43 -8.32 -7.13 13.03
C LEU A 43 -7.78 -7.84 14.27
N ASP A 44 -7.71 -9.17 14.24
CA ASP A 44 -7.19 -10.00 15.33
C ASP A 44 -5.69 -9.78 15.61
N GLU A 45 -4.96 -9.11 14.71
CA GLU A 45 -3.56 -8.69 14.96
C GLU A 45 -3.46 -7.45 15.86
N PHE A 46 -4.59 -6.76 16.13
CA PHE A 46 -4.65 -5.60 17.02
C PHE A 46 -5.19 -5.98 18.39
N GLU A 47 -4.73 -5.26 19.42
CA GLU A 47 -5.21 -5.39 20.80
C GLU A 47 -5.56 -4.02 21.38
N GLY A 48 -6.45 -3.98 22.37
CA GLY A 48 -6.81 -2.75 23.09
C GLY A 48 -7.49 -1.69 22.21
N GLU A 49 -7.12 -0.42 22.41
CA GLU A 49 -7.77 0.72 21.76
C GLU A 49 -7.74 0.66 20.23
N ASP A 50 -6.64 0.16 19.64
CA ASP A 50 -6.54 -0.01 18.19
C ASP A 50 -7.55 -1.03 17.66
N HIS A 51 -7.76 -2.15 18.37
CA HIS A 51 -8.76 -3.15 17.98
C HIS A 51 -10.17 -2.57 18.04
N ASP A 52 -10.54 -1.93 19.14
CA ASP A 52 -11.89 -1.40 19.36
C ASP A 52 -12.26 -0.32 18.34
N GLU A 53 -11.33 0.55 17.99
CA GLU A 53 -11.56 1.58 16.97
C GLU A 53 -11.68 0.98 15.56
N LEU A 54 -10.83 0.00 15.23
CA LEU A 54 -10.79 -0.64 13.92
C LEU A 54 -11.91 -1.67 13.74
N ALA A 55 -12.56 -2.14 14.81
CA ALA A 55 -13.69 -3.07 14.73
C ALA A 55 -14.83 -2.52 13.86
N GLY A 56 -15.03 -1.20 13.85
CA GLY A 56 -16.00 -0.55 12.96
C GLY A 56 -15.68 -0.69 11.46
N ALA A 57 -14.43 -1.02 11.09
CA ALA A 57 -14.01 -1.26 9.71
C ALA A 57 -14.29 -2.69 9.23
N LYS A 58 -14.59 -3.63 10.14
CA LYS A 58 -14.96 -5.03 9.81
C LYS A 58 -16.36 -5.14 9.20
N ALA A 59 -17.28 -4.29 9.64
CA ALA A 59 -18.72 -4.44 9.43
C ALA A 59 -19.21 -4.02 8.03
N ILE A 60 -18.34 -3.50 7.16
CA ILE A 60 -18.75 -2.91 5.89
C ILE A 60 -18.33 -3.81 4.72
N ILE A 61 -19.04 -4.92 4.55
CA ILE A 61 -18.84 -5.87 3.43
C ILE A 61 -19.76 -5.54 2.24
N ALA A 62 -20.71 -4.62 2.40
CA ALA A 62 -21.64 -4.17 1.35
C ALA A 62 -21.45 -2.68 1.04
N GLY A 63 -20.33 -2.30 0.41
CA GLY A 63 -20.02 -0.90 0.14
C GLY A 63 -18.91 -0.67 -0.88
N ASN A 64 -18.78 0.59 -1.28
CA ASN A 64 -17.75 1.12 -2.18
C ASN A 64 -16.41 1.24 -1.43
N ASN A 65 -15.86 0.13 -0.95
CA ASN A 65 -14.79 0.12 0.04
C ASN A 65 -13.46 -0.41 -0.51
N VAL A 66 -12.37 0.10 0.02
CA VAL A 66 -11.00 -0.37 -0.27
C VAL A 66 -10.54 -1.26 0.87
N ARG A 67 -10.05 -2.45 0.56
CA ARG A 67 -9.46 -3.34 1.57
C ARG A 67 -8.09 -2.83 1.99
N CYS A 68 -7.85 -2.76 3.29
CA CYS A 68 -6.54 -2.54 3.89
C CYS A 68 -6.11 -3.83 4.61
N SER A 69 -4.90 -4.32 4.36
CA SER A 69 -4.45 -5.60 4.91
C SER A 69 -2.93 -5.65 5.13
N SER A 70 -2.49 -6.48 6.07
CA SER A 70 -1.08 -6.81 6.25
C SER A 70 -0.62 -7.73 5.11
N VAL A 71 0.65 -7.63 4.71
CA VAL A 71 1.21 -8.52 3.66
C VAL A 71 1.13 -9.99 4.06
N ASP A 72 1.34 -10.28 5.34
CA ASP A 72 1.33 -11.66 5.86
C ASP A 72 -0.11 -12.24 5.84
N ASN A 73 -1.12 -11.40 6.11
CA ASN A 73 -2.50 -11.86 6.09
C ASN A 73 -3.10 -12.00 4.70
N TYR A 74 -2.63 -11.21 3.74
CA TYR A 74 -3.09 -11.22 2.35
C TYR A 74 -2.46 -12.33 1.49
N GLN A 75 -1.78 -13.30 2.12
CA GLN A 75 -1.16 -14.41 1.39
C GLN A 75 -2.21 -15.30 0.73
N GLY A 76 -2.04 -15.56 -0.57
CA GLY A 76 -2.95 -16.40 -1.36
C GLY A 76 -4.12 -15.64 -1.98
N GLU A 77 -4.26 -14.36 -1.67
CA GLU A 77 -5.27 -13.47 -2.25
C GLU A 77 -4.67 -12.57 -3.34
N GLU A 78 -5.49 -12.05 -4.23
CA GLU A 78 -5.08 -11.16 -5.32
C GLU A 78 -6.11 -10.05 -5.55
N SER A 79 -5.65 -8.90 -6.02
CA SER A 79 -6.50 -7.78 -6.45
C SER A 79 -6.05 -7.26 -7.79
N ASP A 80 -6.96 -6.60 -8.52
CA ASP A 80 -6.60 -6.00 -9.81
C ASP A 80 -5.56 -4.89 -9.64
N ILE A 81 -5.77 -4.02 -8.64
CA ILE A 81 -4.85 -2.95 -8.30
C ILE A 81 -4.36 -3.11 -6.86
N VAL A 82 -3.04 -3.06 -6.67
CA VAL A 82 -2.40 -3.08 -5.35
C VAL A 82 -1.67 -1.76 -5.11
N ILE A 83 -1.91 -1.15 -3.96
CA ILE A 83 -1.15 -0.01 -3.45
C ILE A 83 -0.34 -0.49 -2.26
N ALA A 84 0.97 -0.60 -2.41
CA ALA A 84 1.88 -1.08 -1.38
C ALA A 84 2.57 0.10 -0.67
N SER A 85 2.37 0.24 0.64
CA SER A 85 3.14 1.17 1.48
C SER A 85 4.27 0.43 2.18
N LEU A 86 5.52 0.79 1.87
CA LEU A 86 6.70 0.15 2.46
C LEU A 86 7.14 0.80 3.77
N VAL A 87 6.67 2.01 4.09
CA VAL A 87 6.87 2.74 5.37
C VAL A 87 8.31 3.16 5.68
N ARG A 88 9.31 2.29 5.53
CA ARG A 88 10.66 2.48 6.05
C ARG A 88 11.40 3.59 5.30
N CYS A 89 11.58 4.71 5.98
CA CYS A 89 12.43 5.81 5.55
C CYS A 89 13.33 6.25 6.72
N ASN A 90 14.61 5.89 6.67
CA ASN A 90 15.57 6.28 7.71
C ASN A 90 17.01 6.32 7.16
N LYS A 91 17.86 7.06 7.88
CA LYS A 91 19.28 7.24 7.54
C LYS A 91 20.12 5.98 7.73
N TYR A 92 19.66 5.02 8.52
CA TYR A 92 20.43 3.82 8.89
C TYR A 92 20.26 2.66 7.91
N GLY A 93 19.30 2.73 6.97
CA GLY A 93 18.99 1.59 6.10
C GLY A 93 18.36 0.41 6.84
N SER A 94 17.71 0.67 7.99
CA SER A 94 17.03 -0.36 8.75
C SER A 94 15.64 -0.57 8.16
N ILE A 95 15.36 -1.77 7.65
CA ILE A 95 14.15 -2.07 6.87
C ILE A 95 13.33 -3.25 7.41
N GLY A 96 13.80 -3.95 8.45
CA GLY A 96 13.06 -5.05 9.09
C GLY A 96 12.51 -6.06 8.09
N PHE A 97 11.18 -6.28 8.14
CA PHE A 97 10.36 -7.09 7.22
C PHE A 97 10.82 -7.06 5.75
N LEU A 98 11.17 -5.88 5.23
CA LEU A 98 11.44 -5.69 3.80
C LEU A 98 12.77 -6.30 3.33
N LYS A 99 13.57 -6.87 4.22
CA LYS A 99 14.80 -7.61 3.85
C LYS A 99 14.54 -9.06 3.46
N GLU A 100 13.33 -9.58 3.71
CA GLU A 100 12.98 -10.99 3.54
C GLU A 100 12.39 -11.25 2.14
N PRO A 101 13.12 -11.94 1.25
CA PRO A 101 12.69 -12.13 -0.13
C PRO A 101 11.34 -12.86 -0.25
N GLN A 102 11.04 -13.80 0.65
CA GLN A 102 9.77 -14.55 0.62
C GLN A 102 8.58 -13.60 0.81
N ARG A 103 8.68 -12.68 1.77
CA ARG A 103 7.62 -11.71 2.06
C ARG A 103 7.49 -10.66 0.94
N VAL A 104 8.61 -10.23 0.36
CA VAL A 104 8.61 -9.33 -0.79
C VAL A 104 8.00 -10.00 -2.02
N ASN A 105 8.28 -11.29 -2.25
CA ASN A 105 7.66 -12.04 -3.33
C ASN A 105 6.15 -12.16 -3.16
N VAL A 106 5.66 -12.39 -1.92
CA VAL A 106 4.23 -12.34 -1.63
C VAL A 106 3.68 -10.97 -2.02
N LEU A 107 4.24 -9.88 -1.49
CA LEU A 107 3.81 -8.52 -1.79
C LEU A 107 3.73 -8.23 -3.31
N LEU A 108 4.82 -8.49 -4.04
CA LEU A 108 4.93 -8.13 -5.46
C LEU A 108 4.06 -8.99 -6.38
N SER A 109 3.55 -10.13 -5.91
CA SER A 109 2.71 -11.04 -6.70
C SER A 109 1.20 -10.86 -6.47
N ARG A 110 0.78 -9.89 -5.65
CA ARG A 110 -0.65 -9.70 -5.31
C ARG A 110 -1.47 -8.95 -6.39
N ALA A 111 -0.80 -8.30 -7.34
CA ALA A 111 -1.45 -7.43 -8.33
C ALA A 111 -1.69 -8.16 -9.65
N ARG A 112 -2.93 -8.15 -10.14
CA ARG A 112 -3.29 -8.75 -11.45
C ARG A 112 -3.10 -7.79 -12.61
N LEU A 113 -3.42 -6.49 -12.43
CA LEU A 113 -3.36 -5.48 -13.49
C LEU A 113 -2.32 -4.39 -13.22
N GLY A 114 -2.21 -3.93 -11.97
CA GLY A 114 -1.32 -2.80 -11.65
C GLY A 114 -0.89 -2.75 -10.19
N MET A 115 0.35 -2.31 -9.97
CA MET A 115 0.92 -2.12 -8.65
C MET A 115 1.56 -0.74 -8.51
N PHE A 116 1.22 -0.04 -7.43
CA PHE A 116 1.85 1.20 -7.01
C PHE A 116 2.61 0.96 -5.71
N ILE A 117 3.89 1.31 -5.67
CA ILE A 117 4.74 1.10 -4.49
C ILE A 117 5.18 2.47 -3.96
N VAL A 118 4.79 2.77 -2.72
CA VAL A 118 5.17 3.98 -2.00
C VAL A 118 6.24 3.62 -0.98
N GLY A 119 7.45 4.14 -1.15
CA GLY A 119 8.56 3.85 -0.25
C GLY A 119 9.86 4.57 -0.57
N SER A 120 10.85 4.42 0.31
CA SER A 120 12.18 5.01 0.15
C SER A 120 13.18 4.02 -0.43
N TYR A 121 13.42 4.09 -1.74
CA TYR A 121 14.46 3.28 -2.40
C TYR A 121 15.85 3.53 -1.79
N LYS A 122 16.13 4.76 -1.33
CA LYS A 122 17.38 5.10 -0.64
C LYS A 122 17.57 4.28 0.64
N THR A 123 16.50 4.09 1.42
CA THR A 123 16.54 3.29 2.65
C THR A 123 16.62 1.80 2.33
N LEU A 124 15.86 1.32 1.33
CA LEU A 124 15.88 -0.08 0.90
C LEU A 124 17.27 -0.53 0.43
N LEU A 125 17.87 0.23 -0.49
CA LEU A 125 19.16 -0.14 -1.11
C LEU A 125 20.36 0.08 -0.18
N LYS A 126 20.20 0.87 0.89
CA LYS A 126 21.24 1.02 1.92
C LYS A 126 21.36 -0.22 2.81
N SER A 127 20.28 -0.97 2.99
CA SER A 127 20.32 -2.25 3.70
C SER A 127 21.03 -3.31 2.88
N SER A 128 21.91 -4.13 3.46
CA SER A 128 22.55 -5.23 2.72
C SER A 128 21.54 -6.28 2.23
N GLY A 129 20.57 -6.65 3.08
CA GLY A 129 19.47 -7.54 2.70
C GLY A 129 18.49 -6.88 1.74
N GLY A 130 18.23 -5.59 1.93
CA GLY A 130 17.39 -4.81 1.02
C GLY A 130 18.00 -4.67 -0.37
N LYS A 131 19.30 -4.40 -0.48
CA LYS A 131 20.01 -4.34 -1.77
C LYS A 131 19.86 -5.65 -2.54
N LYS A 132 20.07 -6.81 -1.90
CA LYS A 132 19.89 -8.12 -2.53
C LYS A 132 18.45 -8.34 -3.03
N THR A 133 17.47 -7.87 -2.28
CA THR A 133 16.05 -8.13 -2.55
C THR A 133 15.43 -7.15 -3.55
N TRP A 134 15.82 -5.87 -3.50
CA TRP A 134 15.15 -4.78 -4.20
C TRP A 134 15.95 -4.20 -5.38
N SER A 135 17.25 -4.51 -5.52
CA SER A 135 18.07 -3.96 -6.61
C SER A 135 17.49 -4.22 -8.00
N GLY A 136 17.09 -5.47 -8.29
CA GLY A 136 16.53 -5.81 -9.60
C GLY A 136 15.23 -5.07 -9.91
N LEU A 137 14.33 -4.93 -8.91
CA LEU A 137 13.11 -4.15 -9.08
C LEU A 137 13.42 -2.66 -9.31
N TYR A 138 14.34 -2.10 -8.52
CA TYR A 138 14.75 -0.71 -8.65
C TYR A 138 15.36 -0.39 -10.01
N GLU A 139 16.28 -1.24 -10.50
CA GLU A 139 16.92 -1.09 -11.81
C GLU A 139 15.87 -1.15 -12.92
N MET A 140 15.02 -2.17 -12.92
CA MET A 140 13.93 -2.31 -13.90
C MET A 140 12.97 -1.12 -13.90
N MET A 141 12.56 -0.62 -12.72
CA MET A 141 11.67 0.55 -12.62
C MET A 141 12.37 1.83 -13.08
N THR A 142 13.67 1.97 -12.83
CA THR A 142 14.48 3.11 -13.27
C THR A 142 14.60 3.13 -14.78
N GLU A 143 14.97 2.01 -15.40
CA GLU A 143 15.09 1.86 -16.85
C GLU A 143 13.77 2.17 -17.57
N ARG A 144 12.64 1.79 -16.97
CA ARG A 144 11.30 2.04 -17.51
C ARG A 144 10.73 3.43 -17.16
N GLY A 145 11.50 4.28 -16.47
CA GLY A 145 11.06 5.62 -16.08
C GLY A 145 9.87 5.65 -15.12
N GLN A 146 9.65 4.58 -14.35
CA GLN A 146 8.50 4.39 -13.45
C GLN A 146 8.73 4.89 -12.02
N ILE A 147 9.94 5.37 -11.71
CA ILE A 147 10.20 6.02 -10.42
C ILE A 147 9.76 7.48 -10.50
N LYS A 148 8.73 7.83 -9.74
CA LYS A 148 8.17 9.18 -9.65
C LYS A 148 8.27 9.71 -8.21
N ARG A 149 8.27 11.03 -8.04
CA ARG A 149 8.33 11.69 -6.72
C ARG A 149 6.97 11.84 -6.05
N GLY A 150 5.89 11.76 -6.82
CA GLY A 150 4.52 11.77 -6.35
C GLY A 150 3.63 10.93 -7.27
N PHE A 151 2.36 10.80 -6.90
CA PHE A 151 1.40 10.19 -7.81
C PHE A 151 1.18 11.12 -9.00
N PRO A 152 1.27 10.61 -10.25
CA PRO A 152 0.96 11.39 -11.43
C PRO A 152 -0.57 11.57 -11.55
N THR A 153 -1.15 12.35 -10.63
CA THR A 153 -2.58 12.68 -10.66
C THR A 153 -2.81 13.83 -11.62
N VAL A 154 -3.49 13.55 -12.72
CA VAL A 154 -4.03 14.58 -13.61
C VAL A 154 -5.49 14.77 -13.24
N CYS A 155 -5.91 16.03 -13.08
CA CYS A 155 -7.33 16.33 -12.92
C CYS A 155 -8.04 15.99 -14.24
N GLN A 156 -8.98 15.05 -14.24
CA GLN A 156 -9.71 14.71 -15.46
C GLN A 156 -10.60 15.86 -15.97
N ILE A 157 -10.90 16.85 -15.12
CA ILE A 157 -11.64 18.06 -15.46
C ILE A 157 -10.69 19.12 -16.06
N HIS A 158 -9.41 19.11 -15.67
CA HIS A 158 -8.38 20.03 -16.14
C HIS A 158 -7.16 19.25 -16.64
N PRO A 159 -7.26 18.60 -17.82
CA PRO A 159 -6.19 17.74 -18.33
C PRO A 159 -4.92 18.51 -18.71
N ASP A 160 -5.04 19.82 -18.98
CA ASP A 160 -3.93 20.71 -19.33
C ASP A 160 -3.23 21.30 -18.10
N ASP A 161 -3.82 21.16 -16.90
CA ASP A 161 -3.15 21.58 -15.69
C ASP A 161 -2.01 20.61 -15.36
N PRO A 162 -0.83 21.13 -14.99
CA PRO A 162 0.26 20.27 -14.56
C PRO A 162 -0.22 19.38 -13.40
N PRO A 163 0.11 18.07 -13.40
CA PRO A 163 -0.34 17.17 -12.35
C PRO A 163 0.05 17.76 -11.00
N ALA A 164 -0.91 17.82 -10.07
CA ALA A 164 -0.66 18.32 -8.74
C ALA A 164 0.51 17.52 -8.14
N GLU A 165 1.66 18.17 -7.97
CA GLU A 165 2.78 17.56 -7.25
C GLU A 165 2.37 17.51 -5.78
N LEU A 166 1.71 16.41 -5.40
CA LEU A 166 1.53 16.02 -4.00
C LEU A 166 2.93 15.72 -3.45
N CYS A 167 3.56 16.75 -2.90
CA CYS A 167 4.82 16.71 -2.16
C CYS A 167 4.60 16.24 -0.72
#